data_AF-A0A8X7YIF4-F1
#
_entry.id   AF-A0A8X7YIF4-F1
#
_cell.length_a   1.000
_cell.length_b   1.000
_cell.length_c   1.000
_cell.angle_alpha   90.00
_cell.angle_beta   90.00
_cell.angle_gamma   90.00
#
_symmetry.space_group_name_H-M   'P 1'
#
loop_
_entity.id
_entity.type
_entity.pdbx_description
1 polymer ?
#
loop_
_entity_poly.entity_id
_entity_poly.type
_entity_poly.pdbx_seq_one_letter_code
_entity_poly.pdbx_strand_id
1 'polypeptide(L)'
;MVYCAFDGGGVPPDHVQHDISRWDIELIPEGLHIYVQRRLGYTHHGDGKVIHFVGPKAGPTRACKKCGFSRNTGHGVVETCLECFLDGGSLCRYNYNVPVMLLITSDGMCPNCTTTKRSESGSQIVETAKEKLKEGFGKYDLLSNNCEHFATFCSTGTAFCKQVIHTAVSLAAGPRLPRGGKPFLGSASS
;
A
#
# COMPACT_ATOMS: atom_id res chain seq x y z
N MET A 1 5.07 -23.47 -3.36
CA MET A 1 6.14 -23.75 -4.36
C MET A 1 6.88 -22.45 -4.63
N VAL A 2 8.22 -22.48 -4.70
CA VAL A 2 9.07 -21.32 -5.02
C VAL A 2 9.61 -21.54 -6.42
N TYR A 3 9.33 -20.62 -7.36
CA TYR A 3 10.22 -20.13 -8.42
C TYR A 3 9.63 -18.82 -8.96
N CYS A 4 10.49 -17.84 -9.24
CA CYS A 4 10.15 -16.65 -10.02
C CYS A 4 11.06 -16.67 -11.25
N ALA A 5 10.49 -16.99 -12.41
CA ALA A 5 11.07 -16.74 -13.71
C ALA A 5 10.11 -15.81 -14.46
N PHE A 6 10.63 -14.70 -14.97
CA PHE A 6 10.06 -14.00 -16.12
C PHE A 6 11.22 -13.41 -16.92
N ASP A 7 11.64 -14.15 -17.95
CA ASP A 7 12.19 -13.55 -19.15
C ASP A 7 11.01 -13.15 -20.04
N GLY A 8 10.98 -11.88 -20.48
CA GLY A 8 10.03 -11.46 -21.51
C GLY A 8 9.69 -9.98 -21.51
N GLY A 9 10.61 -9.16 -22.05
CA GLY A 9 10.30 -7.82 -22.57
C GLY A 9 10.78 -6.67 -21.67
N GLY A 10 11.81 -5.96 -22.11
CA GLY A 10 12.50 -4.91 -21.36
C GLY A 10 11.56 -3.84 -20.78
N VAL A 11 11.40 -3.88 -19.46
CA VAL A 11 10.99 -2.72 -18.65
C VAL A 11 12.27 -2.23 -17.98
N PRO A 12 12.61 -0.93 -18.13
CA PRO A 12 13.83 -0.41 -17.52
C PRO A 12 13.85 -0.65 -15.99
N PRO A 13 15.04 -0.75 -15.38
CA PRO A 13 15.21 -1.06 -13.96
C PRO A 13 14.71 0.05 -13.00
N ASP A 14 14.05 1.08 -13.51
CA ASP A 14 13.57 2.27 -12.81
C ASP A 14 12.15 2.12 -12.23
N HIS A 15 11.39 1.09 -12.60
CA HIS A 15 10.01 0.94 -12.14
C HIS A 15 9.73 -0.42 -11.50
N VAL A 16 9.51 -0.40 -10.17
CA VAL A 16 9.05 -1.56 -9.42
C VAL A 16 7.63 -1.93 -9.88
N GLN A 17 7.43 -3.16 -10.37
CA GLN A 17 6.11 -3.63 -10.80
C GLN A 17 5.14 -3.68 -9.60
N HIS A 18 4.03 -2.95 -9.73
CA HIS A 18 2.93 -2.91 -8.76
C HIS A 18 1.66 -3.58 -9.27
N ASP A 19 1.29 -3.32 -10.53
CA ASP A 19 0.08 -3.86 -11.13
C ASP A 19 0.24 -5.38 -11.33
N ILE A 20 -0.61 -6.12 -10.63
CA ILE A 20 -0.71 -7.58 -10.72
C ILE A 20 -2.12 -7.99 -11.15
N SER A 21 -2.88 -7.07 -11.74
CA SER A 21 -4.28 -7.31 -12.11
C SER A 21 -4.44 -8.40 -13.16
N ARG A 22 -3.37 -8.69 -13.92
CA ARG A 22 -3.31 -9.75 -14.92
C ARG A 22 -2.73 -11.07 -14.41
N TRP A 23 -2.35 -11.14 -13.14
CA TRP A 23 -1.86 -12.39 -12.56
C TRP A 23 -3.03 -13.36 -12.41
N ASP A 24 -2.77 -14.63 -12.71
CA ASP A 24 -3.67 -15.69 -12.30
C ASP A 24 -3.73 -15.72 -10.76
N ILE A 25 -4.93 -15.90 -10.21
CA ILE A 25 -5.12 -15.90 -8.77
C ILE A 25 -4.38 -17.04 -8.08
N GLU A 26 -4.21 -18.18 -8.78
CA GLU A 26 -3.43 -19.32 -8.30
C GLU A 26 -1.94 -19.00 -8.14
N LEU A 27 -1.46 -17.96 -8.83
CA LEU A 27 -0.07 -17.49 -8.76
C LEU A 27 0.13 -16.41 -7.68
N ILE A 28 -0.94 -15.93 -7.05
CA ILE A 28 -0.84 -14.96 -5.96
C ILE A 28 -0.42 -15.71 -4.69
N PRO A 29 0.80 -15.45 -4.15
CA PRO A 29 1.25 -16.16 -2.96
C PRO A 29 0.41 -15.76 -1.75
N GLU A 30 0.18 -16.74 -0.87
CA GLU A 30 -0.44 -16.50 0.43
C GLU A 30 0.34 -15.45 1.23
N GLY A 31 -0.37 -14.55 1.92
CA GLY A 31 0.24 -13.46 2.68
C GLY A 31 0.85 -12.33 1.83
N LEU A 32 0.54 -12.25 0.53
CA LEU A 32 0.91 -11.10 -0.28
C LEU A 32 0.25 -9.83 0.27
N HIS A 33 1.04 -8.78 0.53
CA HIS A 33 0.50 -7.48 0.86
C HIS A 33 0.00 -6.83 -0.43
N ILE A 34 -1.33 -6.77 -0.57
CA ILE A 34 -2.02 -6.19 -1.72
C ILE A 34 -2.72 -4.88 -1.36
N TYR A 35 -2.88 -4.02 -2.34
CA TYR A 35 -3.69 -2.81 -2.26
C TYR A 35 -4.49 -2.62 -3.54
N VAL A 36 -5.46 -1.70 -3.49
CA VAL A 36 -6.33 -1.40 -4.63
C VAL A 36 -5.97 -0.04 -5.20
N GLN A 37 -5.59 0.00 -6.47
CA GLN A 37 -5.52 1.24 -7.23
C GLN A 37 -6.88 1.50 -7.88
N ARG A 38 -7.58 2.53 -7.42
CA ARG A 38 -8.88 2.95 -7.98
C ARG A 38 -8.66 3.80 -9.23
N ARG A 39 -8.35 3.16 -10.37
CA ARG A 39 -8.42 3.77 -11.71
C ARG A 39 -9.72 3.33 -12.39
N LEU A 40 -10.16 4.06 -13.41
CA LEU A 40 -11.33 3.68 -14.22
C LEU A 40 -11.03 2.36 -14.96
N GLY A 41 -11.60 1.25 -14.48
CA GLY A 41 -11.48 -0.05 -15.16
C GLY A 41 -11.83 -1.21 -14.24
N TYR A 42 -12.78 -2.04 -14.65
CA TYR A 42 -13.11 -3.29 -13.99
C TYR A 42 -12.25 -4.41 -14.58
N THR A 43 -11.44 -5.04 -13.75
CA THR A 43 -10.75 -6.29 -14.08
C THR A 43 -11.46 -7.43 -13.33
N HIS A 44 -11.72 -8.54 -14.03
CA HIS A 44 -12.31 -9.72 -13.42
C HIS A 44 -11.20 -10.53 -12.73
N HIS A 45 -11.35 -10.83 -11.45
CA HIS A 45 -10.40 -11.60 -10.67
C HIS A 45 -11.07 -12.86 -10.12
N GLY A 46 -10.32 -13.95 -10.02
CA GLY A 46 -10.82 -15.24 -9.52
C GLY A 46 -11.26 -15.22 -8.05
N ASP A 47 -11.70 -16.37 -7.55
CA ASP A 47 -12.24 -16.51 -6.19
C ASP A 47 -11.12 -16.56 -5.13
N GLY A 48 -10.71 -15.38 -4.67
CA GLY A 48 -9.76 -15.20 -3.55
C GLY A 48 -10.41 -14.65 -2.30
N LYS A 49 -9.77 -14.88 -1.15
CA LYS A 49 -10.11 -14.26 0.14
C LYS A 49 -9.07 -13.22 0.53
N VAL A 50 -9.52 -12.16 1.18
CA VAL A 50 -8.66 -11.06 1.65
C VAL A 50 -9.04 -10.71 3.08
N ILE A 51 -8.06 -10.72 3.99
CA ILE A 51 -8.20 -10.17 5.35
C ILE A 51 -7.63 -8.75 5.34
N HIS A 52 -8.43 -7.76 5.72
CA HIS A 52 -8.02 -6.35 5.70
C HIS A 52 -8.67 -5.53 6.81
N PHE A 53 -8.09 -4.38 7.12
CA PHE A 53 -8.55 -3.48 8.17
C PHE A 53 -9.40 -2.34 7.58
N VAL A 54 -10.66 -2.26 8.02
CA VAL A 54 -11.69 -1.38 7.45
C VAL A 54 -12.13 -0.35 8.48
N GLY A 55 -12.00 0.92 8.09
CA GLY A 55 -12.58 2.04 8.83
C GLY A 55 -14.09 2.11 8.66
N PRO A 56 -14.81 2.73 9.61
CA PRO A 56 -16.24 2.97 9.48
C PRO A 56 -16.52 3.77 8.20
N LYS A 57 -17.35 3.23 7.31
CA LYS A 57 -17.87 3.95 6.14
C LYS A 57 -19.38 3.92 6.16
N ALA A 58 -19.99 5.10 6.13
CA ALA A 58 -21.43 5.24 5.95
C ALA A 58 -21.79 5.03 4.47
N GLY A 59 -22.81 4.21 4.19
CA GLY A 59 -23.41 4.12 2.86
C GLY A 59 -24.09 2.78 2.61
N PRO A 60 -25.32 2.76 2.07
CA PRO A 60 -26.07 1.52 1.90
C PRO A 60 -25.35 0.58 0.93
N THR A 61 -24.91 -0.56 1.46
CA THR A 61 -24.38 -1.66 0.64
C THR A 61 -25.09 -2.95 1.04
N ARG A 62 -25.68 -3.63 0.05
CA ARG A 62 -26.23 -4.96 0.25
C ARG A 62 -25.09 -5.91 0.62
N ALA A 63 -25.36 -6.85 1.51
CA ALA A 63 -24.39 -7.89 1.85
C ALA A 63 -24.01 -8.68 0.59
N CYS A 64 -22.72 -8.94 0.41
CA CYS A 64 -22.22 -9.75 -0.69
C CYS A 64 -22.74 -11.18 -0.57
N LYS A 65 -23.23 -11.76 -1.68
CA LYS A 65 -23.70 -13.14 -1.70
C LYS A 65 -22.58 -14.17 -1.53
N LYS A 66 -21.33 -13.82 -1.90
CA LYS A 66 -20.16 -14.72 -1.80
C LYS A 66 -19.55 -14.74 -0.40
N CYS A 67 -19.29 -13.57 0.18
CA CYS A 67 -18.58 -13.45 1.47
C CYS A 67 -19.41 -12.87 2.62
N GLY A 68 -20.67 -12.50 2.40
CA GLY A 68 -21.54 -11.89 3.43
C GLY A 68 -21.17 -10.46 3.82
N PHE A 69 -20.05 -9.92 3.34
CA PHE A 69 -19.57 -8.60 3.72
C PHE A 69 -20.54 -7.48 3.31
N SER A 70 -20.82 -6.57 4.24
CA SER A 70 -21.53 -5.30 4.01
C SER A 70 -20.73 -4.19 4.66
N ARG A 71 -20.56 -3.06 3.96
CA ARG A 71 -19.84 -1.89 4.48
C ARG A 71 -20.55 -1.21 5.64
N ASN A 72 -21.85 -1.47 5.79
CA ASN A 72 -22.66 -0.92 6.89
C ASN A 72 -22.31 -1.52 8.24
N THR A 73 -21.90 -2.79 8.27
CA THR A 73 -21.63 -3.55 9.49
C THR A 73 -20.16 -3.94 9.62
N GLY A 74 -19.46 -4.09 8.50
CA GLY A 74 -18.06 -4.46 8.45
C GLY A 74 -17.12 -3.29 8.76
N HIS A 75 -16.62 -3.26 10.00
CA HIS A 75 -15.56 -2.37 10.47
C HIS A 75 -14.59 -3.19 11.32
N GLY A 76 -13.36 -2.71 11.47
CA GLY A 76 -12.30 -3.48 12.10
C GLY A 76 -11.61 -4.42 11.11
N VAL A 77 -11.01 -5.50 11.62
CA VAL A 77 -10.39 -6.53 10.76
C VAL A 77 -11.50 -7.43 10.22
N VAL A 78 -11.55 -7.61 8.91
CA VAL A 78 -12.61 -8.37 8.23
C VAL A 78 -12.03 -9.29 7.16
N GLU A 79 -12.69 -10.40 6.90
CA GLU A 79 -12.43 -11.28 5.74
C GLU A 79 -13.47 -11.02 4.65
N THR A 80 -13.03 -10.78 3.42
CA THR A 80 -13.90 -10.52 2.25
C THR A 80 -13.46 -11.33 1.04
N CYS A 81 -14.33 -11.48 0.04
CA CYS A 81 -13.89 -11.95 -1.27
C CYS A 81 -13.10 -10.86 -2.00
N LEU A 82 -12.20 -11.27 -2.90
CA LEU A 82 -11.34 -10.37 -3.66
C LEU A 82 -12.15 -9.31 -4.44
N GLU A 83 -13.30 -9.68 -5.01
CA GLU A 83 -14.20 -8.75 -5.70
C GLU A 83 -14.69 -7.60 -4.78
N CYS A 84 -15.08 -7.93 -3.53
CA CYS A 84 -15.52 -6.93 -2.56
C CYS A 84 -14.36 -6.05 -2.08
N PHE A 85 -13.15 -6.61 -1.96
CA PHE A 85 -11.95 -5.85 -1.64
C PHE A 85 -11.64 -4.83 -2.74
N LEU A 86 -11.70 -5.26 -4.00
CA LEU A 86 -11.35 -4.44 -5.16
C LEU A 86 -12.37 -3.35 -5.45
N ASP A 87 -13.68 -3.62 -5.30
CA ASP A 87 -14.72 -2.60 -5.45
C ASP A 87 -14.61 -1.88 -6.81
N GLY A 88 -14.27 -2.64 -7.86
CA GLY A 88 -14.04 -2.15 -9.23
C GLY A 88 -12.68 -1.50 -9.50
N GLY A 89 -11.71 -1.57 -8.57
CA GLY A 89 -10.34 -1.11 -8.77
C GLY A 89 -9.38 -2.21 -9.25
N SER A 90 -8.13 -1.82 -9.52
CA SER A 90 -7.07 -2.71 -9.98
C SER A 90 -6.28 -3.31 -8.81
N LEU A 91 -6.02 -4.61 -8.86
CA LEU A 91 -5.20 -5.31 -7.88
C LEU A 91 -3.73 -4.95 -8.04
N CYS A 92 -3.10 -4.48 -6.96
CA CYS A 92 -1.69 -4.11 -6.93
C CYS A 92 -0.98 -4.76 -5.74
N ARG A 93 0.33 -5.02 -5.88
CA ARG A 93 1.20 -5.51 -4.80
C ARG A 93 2.01 -4.39 -4.16
N TYR A 94 2.18 -4.49 -2.86
CA TYR A 94 3.12 -3.68 -2.10
C TYR A 94 4.48 -4.35 -2.08
N ASN A 95 5.55 -3.59 -2.34
CA ASN A 95 6.89 -4.15 -2.48
C ASN A 95 7.75 -3.88 -1.25
N TYR A 96 8.30 -4.94 -0.66
CA TYR A 96 9.25 -4.89 0.45
C TYR A 96 10.69 -5.01 -0.06
N ASN A 97 11.66 -4.62 0.76
CA ASN A 97 13.09 -4.69 0.46
C ASN A 97 13.46 -4.00 -0.87
N VAL A 98 12.79 -2.89 -1.18
CA VAL A 98 13.06 -2.06 -2.37
C VAL A 98 14.24 -1.12 -2.04
N PRO A 99 15.30 -1.07 -2.86
CA PRO A 99 16.38 -0.10 -2.68
C PRO A 99 15.87 1.33 -2.67
N VAL A 100 16.44 2.18 -1.80
CA VAL A 100 16.03 3.60 -1.66
C VAL A 100 15.98 4.34 -3.00
N MET A 101 16.93 4.06 -3.90
CA MET A 101 16.97 4.69 -5.22
C MET A 101 15.70 4.44 -6.05
N LEU A 102 15.06 3.27 -5.88
CA LEU A 102 13.82 2.90 -6.56
C LEU A 102 12.56 3.35 -5.81
N LEU A 103 12.71 3.94 -4.63
CA LEU A 103 11.60 4.62 -3.95
C LEU A 103 11.37 6.02 -4.50
N ILE A 104 12.38 6.66 -5.09
CA ILE A 104 12.29 8.02 -5.60
C ILE A 104 11.70 7.99 -7.01
N THR A 105 10.53 8.59 -7.17
CA THR A 105 9.82 8.74 -8.45
C THR A 105 9.72 10.22 -8.83
N SER A 106 9.27 10.51 -10.05
CA SER A 106 8.96 11.90 -10.47
C SER A 106 7.95 12.59 -9.56
N ASP A 107 7.06 11.83 -8.93
CA ASP A 107 5.97 12.32 -8.07
C ASP A 107 6.33 12.28 -6.58
N GLY A 108 7.60 12.03 -6.24
CA GLY A 108 8.09 11.91 -4.87
C GLY A 108 8.37 10.47 -4.46
N MET A 109 8.28 10.16 -3.16
CA MET A 109 8.51 8.80 -2.65
C MET A 109 7.35 7.88 -3.00
N CYS A 110 7.63 6.70 -3.56
CA CYS A 110 6.64 5.68 -3.84
C CYS A 110 5.99 5.22 -2.52
N PRO A 111 4.69 5.47 -2.30
CA PRO A 111 4.04 5.13 -1.04
C PRO A 111 3.86 3.61 -0.90
N ASN A 112 3.87 2.87 -2.01
CA ASN A 112 3.56 1.44 -2.09
C ASN A 112 4.80 0.53 -2.08
N CYS A 113 5.97 1.11 -1.80
CA CYS A 113 7.24 0.40 -1.65
C CYS A 113 7.87 0.71 -0.30
N THR A 114 8.69 -0.20 0.22
CA THR A 114 9.47 0.03 1.44
C THR A 114 10.84 -0.61 1.36
N THR A 115 11.82 -0.02 2.05
CA THR A 115 13.13 -0.63 2.29
C THR A 115 13.08 -1.71 3.38
N THR A 116 12.03 -1.73 4.20
CA THR A 116 11.83 -2.74 5.24
C THR A 116 11.80 -4.14 4.64
N LYS A 117 12.53 -5.06 5.25
CA LYS A 117 12.45 -6.49 4.92
C LYS A 117 11.24 -7.12 5.61
N ARG A 118 10.60 -8.08 4.94
CA ARG A 118 9.65 -8.97 5.61
C ARG A 118 10.42 -9.88 6.56
N SER A 119 9.88 -10.08 7.77
CA SER A 119 10.38 -11.07 8.72
C SER A 119 9.57 -12.36 8.68
N GLU A 120 8.33 -12.28 8.20
CA GLU A 120 7.37 -13.38 8.25
C GLU A 120 7.16 -14.06 6.88
N SER A 121 6.99 -15.39 6.91
CA SER A 121 6.54 -16.17 5.76
C SER A 121 5.05 -15.91 5.44
N GLY A 122 4.61 -16.30 4.23
CA GLY A 122 3.22 -16.12 3.80
C GLY A 122 2.19 -16.74 4.75
N SER A 123 2.48 -17.95 5.27
CA SER A 123 1.61 -18.65 6.22
C SER A 123 1.55 -17.96 7.58
N GLN A 124 2.69 -17.49 8.11
CA GLN A 124 2.73 -16.74 9.37
C GLN A 124 1.93 -15.44 9.27
N ILE A 125 2.02 -14.75 8.13
CA ILE A 125 1.26 -13.51 7.88
C ILE A 125 -0.24 -13.77 7.91
N VAL A 126 -0.69 -14.85 7.29
CA VAL A 126 -2.10 -15.22 7.29
C VAL A 126 -2.55 -15.69 8.67
N GLU A 127 -1.70 -16.39 9.42
CA GLU A 127 -1.97 -16.76 10.80
C GLU A 127 -2.18 -15.52 11.68
N THR A 128 -1.24 -14.57 11.65
CA THR A 128 -1.37 -13.28 12.36
C THR A 128 -2.62 -12.52 11.91
N ALA A 129 -2.93 -12.47 10.61
CA ALA A 129 -4.13 -11.81 10.12
C ALA A 129 -5.41 -12.48 10.62
N LYS A 130 -5.44 -13.82 10.70
CA LYS A 130 -6.56 -14.60 11.26
C LYS A 130 -6.69 -14.43 12.77
N GLU A 131 -5.60 -14.28 13.50
CA GLU A 131 -5.64 -13.93 14.93
C GLU A 131 -6.25 -12.55 15.12
N LYS A 132 -5.81 -11.54 14.37
CA LYS A 132 -6.36 -10.18 14.43
C LYS A 132 -7.78 -10.06 13.89
N LEU A 133 -8.22 -10.97 13.04
CA LEU A 133 -9.63 -11.12 12.68
C LEU A 133 -10.50 -11.49 13.88
N LYS A 134 -9.96 -12.26 14.84
CA LYS A 134 -10.67 -12.68 16.07
C LYS A 134 -10.54 -11.65 17.20
N GLU A 135 -9.33 -11.13 17.40
CA GLU A 135 -9.00 -10.25 18.53
C GLU A 135 -9.30 -8.77 18.24
N GLY A 136 -9.32 -8.39 16.97
CA GLY A 136 -9.30 -6.99 16.53
C GLY A 136 -7.89 -6.41 16.44
N PHE A 137 -7.79 -5.21 15.86
CA PHE A 137 -6.53 -4.49 15.64
C PHE A 137 -6.62 -3.03 16.09
N GLY A 138 -7.30 -2.81 17.22
CA GLY A 138 -7.57 -1.47 17.75
C GLY A 138 -8.56 -0.67 16.91
N LYS A 139 -8.69 0.64 17.22
CA LYS A 139 -9.59 1.54 16.50
C LYS A 139 -8.93 2.02 15.21
N TYR A 140 -9.68 1.97 14.11
CA TYR A 140 -9.20 2.46 12.84
C TYR A 140 -9.00 3.99 12.89
N ASP A 141 -7.82 4.43 12.46
CA ASP A 141 -7.44 5.82 12.32
C ASP A 141 -6.73 6.01 10.97
N LEU A 142 -7.21 6.97 10.16
CA LEU A 142 -6.72 7.18 8.80
C LEU A 142 -5.22 7.52 8.74
N LEU A 143 -4.70 8.17 9.78
CA LEU A 143 -3.32 8.66 9.79
C LEU A 143 -2.37 7.64 10.41
N SER A 144 -2.79 6.89 11.44
CA SER A 144 -1.89 6.13 12.32
C SER A 144 -2.20 4.64 12.45
N ASN A 145 -3.48 4.23 12.40
CA ASN A 145 -3.87 2.83 12.54
C ASN A 145 -4.85 2.47 11.42
N ASN A 146 -4.32 2.35 10.22
CA ASN A 146 -5.09 2.11 9.01
C ASN A 146 -4.73 0.75 8.37
N CYS A 147 -5.26 0.50 7.18
CA CYS A 147 -5.01 -0.72 6.42
C CYS A 147 -3.53 -0.99 6.11
N GLU A 148 -2.73 0.06 5.88
CA GLU A 148 -1.29 -0.10 5.62
C GLU A 148 -0.54 -0.54 6.88
N HIS A 149 -0.88 0.03 8.04
CA HIS A 149 -0.29 -0.35 9.32
C HIS A 149 -0.60 -1.81 9.67
N PHE A 150 -1.85 -2.23 9.46
CA PHE A 150 -2.26 -3.62 9.66
C PHE A 150 -1.47 -4.59 8.76
N ALA A 151 -1.44 -4.34 7.45
CA ALA A 151 -0.76 -5.23 6.52
C ALA A 151 0.77 -5.26 6.71
N THR A 152 1.36 -4.13 7.11
CA THR A 152 2.77 -4.06 7.50
C THR A 152 3.02 -4.86 8.77
N PHE A 153 2.21 -4.67 9.82
CA PHE A 153 2.31 -5.42 11.07
C PHE A 153 2.27 -6.94 10.84
N CYS A 154 1.32 -7.42 10.03
CA CYS A 154 1.28 -8.85 9.70
C CYS A 154 2.58 -9.30 9.00
N SER A 155 3.13 -8.48 8.08
CA SER A 155 4.31 -8.81 7.27
C SER A 155 5.65 -8.74 8.01
N THR A 156 5.74 -7.99 9.11
CA THR A 156 7.01 -7.67 9.79
C THR A 156 6.98 -7.92 11.30
N GLY A 157 5.87 -8.39 11.86
CA GLY A 157 5.67 -8.57 13.31
C GLY A 157 5.71 -7.26 14.11
N THR A 158 5.85 -6.11 13.46
CA THR A 158 6.09 -4.80 14.09
C THR A 158 5.26 -3.73 13.39
N ALA A 159 4.48 -2.97 14.16
CA ALA A 159 3.63 -1.90 13.60
C ALA A 159 4.41 -0.61 13.27
N PHE A 160 5.75 -0.66 13.20
CA PHE A 160 6.59 0.54 13.28
C PHE A 160 6.56 1.38 11.99
N CYS A 161 5.60 2.30 11.97
CA CYS A 161 5.66 3.70 11.52
C CYS A 161 6.62 4.03 10.37
N LYS A 162 6.12 3.98 9.14
CA LYS A 162 6.71 4.69 7.98
C LYS A 162 6.69 6.22 8.12
N GLN A 163 5.94 6.78 9.07
CA GLN A 163 5.84 8.25 9.21
C GLN A 163 7.15 8.89 9.68
N VAL A 164 8.08 8.14 10.28
CA VAL A 164 9.39 8.70 10.66
C VAL A 164 10.26 9.00 9.43
N ILE A 165 10.13 8.24 8.34
CA ILE A 165 10.87 8.52 7.10
C ILE A 165 10.22 9.67 6.32
N HIS A 166 8.89 9.75 6.27
CA HIS A 166 8.19 10.85 5.59
C HIS A 166 8.35 12.20 6.32
N THR A 167 8.45 12.19 7.65
CA THR A 167 8.68 13.41 8.45
C THR A 167 10.13 13.88 8.35
N ALA A 168 11.11 12.97 8.35
CA ALA A 168 12.52 13.33 8.21
C ALA A 168 12.85 13.97 6.85
N VAL A 169 12.22 13.51 5.76
CA VAL A 169 12.42 14.11 4.43
C VAL A 169 11.68 15.44 4.28
N SER A 170 10.51 15.61 4.91
CA SER A 170 9.78 16.89 4.89
C SER A 170 10.51 18.00 5.69
N LEU A 171 11.26 17.64 6.73
CA LEU A 171 12.11 18.57 7.48
C LEU A 171 13.40 18.95 6.74
N ALA A 172 13.86 18.12 5.79
CA ALA A 172 15.01 18.44 4.94
C ALA A 172 14.65 19.32 3.72
N ALA A 173 13.38 19.41 3.37
CA ALA A 173 12.86 20.31 2.35
C ALA A 173 12.41 21.65 2.97
N GLY A 174 13.34 22.38 3.60
CA GLY A 174 13.11 23.77 3.99
C GLY A 174 12.71 24.62 2.77
N PRO A 175 11.99 25.76 2.98
CA PRO A 175 11.53 26.59 1.88
C PRO A 175 12.72 27.03 1.01
N ARG A 176 12.67 26.70 -0.28
CA ARG A 176 13.65 27.17 -1.26
C ARG A 176 13.58 28.69 -1.31
N LEU A 177 14.64 29.35 -0.87
CA LEU A 177 14.82 30.80 -1.08
C LEU A 177 14.71 31.09 -2.59
N PRO A 178 13.94 32.12 -2.99
CA PRO A 178 13.77 32.44 -4.40
C PRO A 178 15.10 32.88 -5.02
N ARG A 179 15.41 32.30 -6.18
CA ARG A 179 16.56 32.67 -7.01
C ARG A 179 16.32 34.02 -7.69
N GLY A 180 17.13 35.01 -7.33
CA GLY A 180 17.64 36.03 -8.26
C GLY A 180 16.83 37.31 -8.47
N GLY A 181 17.37 38.43 -8.00
CA GLY A 181 17.15 39.78 -8.54
C GLY A 181 18.50 40.49 -8.67
N LYS A 182 18.81 41.02 -9.85
CA LYS A 182 20.11 41.57 -10.30
C LYS A 182 20.60 42.80 -9.51
N PRO A 183 21.92 43.13 -9.58
CA PRO A 183 22.52 44.23 -8.83
C PRO A 183 22.11 45.60 -9.39
N PHE A 184 21.72 46.53 -8.53
CA PHE A 184 21.61 47.94 -8.89
C PHE A 184 22.91 48.66 -8.53
N LEU A 185 23.67 48.97 -9.57
CA LEU A 185 24.78 49.92 -9.54
C LEU A 185 24.16 51.32 -9.55
N GLY A 186 24.43 52.13 -8.53
CA GLY A 186 23.95 53.52 -8.42
C GLY A 186 24.96 54.36 -7.66
N SER A 187 25.60 55.27 -8.38
CA SER A 187 26.73 56.11 -8.03
C SER A 187 26.39 57.34 -7.17
N ALA A 188 27.33 57.65 -6.27
CA ALA A 188 27.96 58.96 -6.01
C ALA A 188 27.19 60.15 -5.36
N SER A 189 27.90 60.74 -4.39
CA SER A 189 28.01 62.18 -4.03
C SER A 189 26.92 62.82 -3.16
N SER A 190 27.28 63.20 -1.93
CA SER A 190 27.95 64.47 -1.61
C SER A 190 28.59 64.41 -0.22
#